data_AF-A0A3C0SZN2-F1
#
_entry.id   AF-A0A3C0SZN2-F1
#
_cell.length_a   1.000
_cell.length_b   1.000
_cell.length_c   1.000
_cell.angle_alpha   90.00
_cell.angle_beta   90.00
_cell.angle_gamma   90.00
#
_symmetry.space_group_name_H-M   'P 1'
#
loop_
_entity.id
_entity.type
_entity.pdbx_description
1 polymer ?
#
loop_
_entity_poly.entity_id
_entity_poly.type
_entity_poly.pdbx_seq_one_letter_code
_entity_poly.pdbx_strand_id
1 'polypeptide(L)'
;MSYRFYAEYLAPIGSKVGSAGTDTVIPVPGCEGLRLTIPQLQISCGTTPQTLTILQVEEMDQIAEFNVTGKTLTLETIEDDLADKHIAIEKEDGTFFFTTVASSAAKVHTLTDAPPADTKLTGTAFIFCDTDSELAQTAALAANTENEIEAPAPGRFIARDFCFPLIIHITNTTNPTTVRGGTAVYISR
;
A
#
# COMPACT_ATOMS: atom_id res chain seq x y z
N MET A 1 -1.36 29.00 10.60
CA MET A 1 -2.73 28.66 10.16
C MET A 1 -3.08 27.32 10.81
N SER A 2 -4.13 27.24 11.64
CA SER A 2 -4.60 25.95 12.14
C SER A 2 -5.50 25.31 11.09
N TYR A 3 -4.98 24.35 10.34
CA TYR A 3 -5.83 23.46 9.54
C TYR A 3 -6.60 22.57 10.52
N ARG A 4 -7.94 22.64 10.47
CA ARG A 4 -8.79 21.68 11.19
C ARG A 4 -9.04 20.52 10.24
N PHE A 5 -8.55 19.34 10.59
CA PHE A 5 -8.86 18.09 9.92
C PHE A 5 -9.90 17.36 10.77
N TYR A 6 -10.93 16.80 10.13
CA TYR A 6 -11.97 16.03 10.77
C TYR A 6 -11.78 14.56 10.41
N ALA A 7 -11.55 13.72 11.42
CA ALA A 7 -11.56 12.27 11.22
C ALA A 7 -13.00 11.84 10.96
N GLU A 8 -13.26 11.32 9.77
CA GLU A 8 -14.59 10.80 9.40
C GLU A 8 -14.68 9.31 9.69
N TYR A 9 -13.58 8.59 9.45
CA TYR A 9 -13.54 7.14 9.59
C TYR A 9 -12.19 6.68 10.13
N LEU A 10 -12.23 5.60 10.92
CA LEU A 10 -11.09 4.97 11.57
C LEU A 10 -11.13 3.49 11.23
N ALA A 11 -10.03 2.96 10.71
CA ALA A 11 -9.87 1.53 10.46
C ALA A 11 -8.63 0.99 11.19
N PRO A 12 -8.73 -0.17 11.85
CA PRO A 12 -7.56 -0.82 12.41
C PRO A 12 -6.66 -1.33 11.28
N ILE A 13 -5.35 -1.11 11.42
CA ILE A 13 -4.34 -1.81 10.62
C ILE A 13 -4.09 -3.14 11.31
N GLY A 14 -4.31 -4.24 10.58
CA GLY A 14 -4.17 -5.59 11.12
C GLY A 14 -2.75 -5.92 11.57
N SER A 15 -2.62 -6.94 12.43
CA SER A 15 -1.31 -7.47 12.80
C SER A 15 -0.81 -8.46 11.74
N LYS A 16 0.51 -8.47 11.52
CA LYS A 16 1.15 -9.40 10.59
C LYS A 16 2.53 -9.77 11.11
N VAL A 17 2.80 -11.07 11.15
CA VAL A 17 4.13 -11.61 11.43
C VAL A 17 4.82 -11.88 10.09
N GLY A 18 5.95 -11.21 9.89
CA GLY A 18 6.86 -11.40 8.77
C GLY A 18 7.90 -12.47 9.08
N SER A 19 8.29 -13.21 8.04
CA SER A 19 9.39 -14.17 8.11
C SER A 19 10.71 -13.51 7.72
N ALA A 20 11.82 -14.05 8.23
CA ALA A 20 13.14 -13.70 7.72
C ALA A 20 13.28 -14.12 6.25
N GLY A 21 13.93 -13.28 5.45
CA GLY A 21 14.13 -13.46 4.01
C GLY A 21 12.93 -13.03 3.15
N THR A 22 11.84 -12.51 3.74
CA THR A 22 10.61 -12.15 3.01
C THR A 22 10.03 -10.83 3.48
N ASP A 23 9.75 -9.93 2.55
CA ASP A 23 9.17 -8.63 2.87
C ASP A 23 7.81 -8.74 3.56
N THR A 24 7.60 -7.90 4.57
CA THR A 24 6.29 -7.75 5.19
C THR A 24 5.53 -6.63 4.50
N VAL A 25 4.49 -7.02 3.78
CA VAL A 25 3.62 -6.09 3.05
C VAL A 25 2.24 -6.07 3.70
N ILE A 26 1.75 -4.89 4.08
CA ILE A 26 0.40 -4.69 4.60
C ILE A 26 -0.27 -3.58 3.78
N PRO A 27 -1.22 -3.94 2.90
CA PRO A 27 -1.98 -2.95 2.18
C PRO A 27 -2.95 -2.23 3.12
N VAL A 28 -3.11 -0.92 2.92
CA VAL A 28 -4.10 -0.08 3.60
C VAL A 28 -4.98 0.53 2.51
N PRO A 29 -6.26 0.12 2.42
CA PRO A 29 -7.14 0.57 1.35
C PRO A 29 -7.38 2.08 1.42
N GLY A 30 -7.62 2.68 0.26
CA GLY A 30 -8.12 4.05 0.17
C GLY A 30 -9.60 4.12 0.55
N CYS A 31 -10.15 5.34 0.57
CA CYS A 31 -11.58 5.56 0.71
C CYS A 31 -12.00 6.75 -0.13
N GLU A 32 -13.11 6.61 -0.86
CA GLU A 32 -13.60 7.64 -1.78
C GLU A 32 -13.83 8.98 -1.06
N GLY A 33 -13.29 10.06 -1.63
CA GLY A 33 -13.42 11.42 -1.11
C GLY A 33 -12.58 11.72 0.14
N LEU A 34 -11.89 10.73 0.72
CA LEU A 34 -11.12 10.89 1.95
C LEU A 34 -9.63 10.70 1.71
N ARG A 35 -8.81 11.39 2.50
CA ARG A 35 -7.36 11.20 2.50
C ARG A 35 -6.97 10.29 3.66
N LEU A 36 -6.18 9.27 3.35
CA LEU A 36 -5.66 8.34 4.33
C LEU A 36 -4.44 8.91 5.07
N THR A 37 -4.39 8.71 6.38
CA THR A 37 -3.23 8.99 7.22
C THR A 37 -3.06 7.93 8.31
N ILE A 38 -1.81 7.67 8.69
CA ILE A 38 -1.42 6.71 9.72
C ILE A 38 -0.73 7.48 10.85
N PRO A 39 -1.47 7.89 11.89
CA PRO A 39 -0.90 8.61 13.03
C PRO A 39 -0.13 7.70 13.99
N GLN A 40 -0.51 6.42 14.09
CA GLN A 40 0.09 5.47 15.02
C GLN A 40 0.28 4.09 14.38
N LEU A 41 1.48 3.53 14.55
CA LEU A 41 1.84 2.19 14.14
C LEU A 41 2.83 1.57 15.14
N GLN A 42 2.60 0.31 15.52
CA GLN A 42 3.47 -0.42 16.44
C GLN A 42 4.11 -1.62 15.74
N ILE A 43 5.45 -1.67 15.77
CA ILE A 43 6.25 -2.68 15.07
C ILE A 43 7.33 -3.23 16.00
N SER A 44 7.45 -4.55 16.09
CA SER A 44 8.56 -5.24 16.75
C SER A 44 9.55 -5.71 15.70
N CYS A 45 10.81 -5.30 15.81
CA CYS A 45 11.90 -5.77 14.95
C CYS A 45 12.73 -6.84 15.65
N GLY A 46 13.34 -7.72 14.85
CA GLY A 46 14.30 -8.71 15.33
C GLY A 46 15.67 -8.11 15.64
N THR A 47 16.73 -8.90 15.46
CA THR A 47 18.07 -8.55 15.98
C THR A 47 18.81 -7.45 15.23
N THR A 48 18.34 -7.06 14.04
CA THR A 48 18.93 -5.99 13.23
C THR A 48 17.98 -4.80 13.10
N PRO A 49 18.51 -3.57 12.96
CA PRO A 49 17.68 -2.43 12.56
C PRO A 49 17.06 -2.67 11.20
N GLN A 50 15.88 -2.11 10.98
CA GLN A 50 15.13 -2.24 9.73
C GLN A 50 14.52 -0.90 9.35
N THR A 51 14.03 -0.80 8.13
CA THR A 51 13.37 0.40 7.63
C THR A 51 11.92 0.06 7.33
N LEU A 52 11.02 0.83 7.93
CA LEU A 52 9.64 0.91 7.47
C LEU A 52 9.59 1.85 6.28
N THR A 53 8.96 1.40 5.20
CA THR A 53 8.70 2.19 4.01
C THR A 53 7.21 2.19 3.72
N ILE A 54 6.62 3.37 3.58
CA ILE A 54 5.25 3.54 3.10
C ILE A 54 5.31 3.83 1.61
N LEU A 55 4.93 2.84 0.81
CA LEU A 55 4.83 3.00 -0.63
C LEU A 55 3.59 3.83 -0.95
N GLN A 56 3.80 4.89 -1.72
CA GLN A 56 2.76 5.79 -2.21
C GLN A 56 2.35 5.36 -3.62
N VAL A 57 1.15 5.75 -4.02
CA VAL A 57 0.77 5.69 -5.43
C VAL A 57 1.63 6.68 -6.22
N GLU A 58 2.37 6.15 -7.18
CA GLU A 58 3.21 6.89 -8.12
C GLU A 58 2.35 7.40 -9.28
N GLU A 59 1.60 6.48 -9.88
CA GLU A 59 0.77 6.71 -11.06
C GLU A 59 -0.55 5.94 -10.96
N MET A 60 -1.54 6.40 -11.72
CA MET A 60 -2.81 5.71 -11.90
C MET A 60 -3.12 5.63 -13.39
N ASP A 61 -3.81 4.57 -13.78
CA ASP A 61 -4.30 4.45 -15.15
C ASP A 61 -5.64 3.74 -15.18
N GLN A 62 -6.38 3.94 -16.27
CA GLN A 62 -7.62 3.24 -16.50
C GLN A 62 -7.37 1.82 -17.01
N ILE A 63 -8.24 0.90 -16.61
CA ILE A 63 -8.25 -0.50 -16.97
C ILE A 63 -9.12 -0.65 -18.21
N ALA A 64 -8.50 -0.92 -19.35
CA ALA A 64 -9.19 -1.18 -20.60
C ALA A 64 -9.81 -2.59 -20.62
N GLU A 65 -9.09 -3.58 -20.09
CA GLU A 65 -9.54 -4.97 -20.04
C GLU A 65 -8.91 -5.71 -18.87
N PHE A 66 -9.67 -6.63 -18.26
CA PHE A 66 -9.15 -7.55 -17.26
C PHE A 66 -9.55 -8.99 -17.56
N ASN A 67 -8.56 -9.86 -17.71
CA ASN A 67 -8.77 -11.31 -17.88
C ASN A 67 -8.36 -12.03 -16.60
N VAL A 68 -9.35 -12.38 -15.78
CA VAL A 68 -9.14 -13.05 -14.48
C VAL A 68 -8.39 -14.37 -14.64
N THR A 69 -8.76 -15.19 -15.62
CA THR A 69 -8.17 -16.52 -15.85
C THR A 69 -6.71 -16.41 -16.30
N GLY A 70 -6.42 -15.46 -17.19
CA GLY A 70 -5.07 -15.17 -17.65
C GLY A 70 -4.22 -14.38 -16.64
N LYS A 71 -4.85 -13.84 -15.58
CA LYS A 71 -4.27 -12.85 -14.66
C LYS A 71 -3.71 -11.64 -15.39
N THR A 72 -4.28 -11.27 -16.54
CA THR A 72 -3.76 -10.15 -17.33
C THR A 72 -4.63 -8.92 -17.16
N LEU A 73 -3.97 -7.80 -16.92
CA LEU A 73 -4.51 -6.47 -16.81
C LEU A 73 -4.04 -5.65 -18.01
N THR A 74 -4.96 -5.12 -18.80
CA THR A 74 -4.65 -4.19 -19.88
C THR A 74 -4.97 -2.77 -19.44
N LEU A 75 -3.95 -1.90 -19.42
CA LEU A 75 -4.09 -0.48 -19.08
C LEU A 75 -4.32 0.37 -20.34
N GLU A 76 -4.93 1.55 -20.19
CA GLU A 76 -5.26 2.41 -21.33
C GLU A 76 -4.04 3.14 -21.90
N THR A 77 -3.13 3.60 -21.05
CA THR A 77 -2.04 4.52 -21.43
C THR A 77 -0.65 4.05 -21.05
N ILE A 78 -0.48 3.39 -19.90
CA ILE A 78 0.82 2.94 -19.41
C ILE A 78 1.30 1.75 -20.24
N GLU A 79 2.49 1.90 -20.85
CA GLU A 79 3.20 0.86 -21.61
C GLU A 79 4.53 0.45 -20.95
N ASP A 80 4.91 1.16 -19.88
CA ASP A 80 6.17 0.94 -19.17
C ASP A 80 6.21 -0.44 -18.52
N ASP A 81 7.41 -0.96 -18.33
CA ASP A 81 7.57 -2.23 -17.62
C ASP A 81 7.31 -2.04 -16.13
N LEU A 82 6.21 -2.62 -15.68
CA LEU A 82 5.78 -2.60 -14.28
C LEU A 82 6.19 -3.88 -13.53
N ALA A 83 7.06 -4.74 -14.07
CA ALA A 83 7.49 -5.95 -13.37
C ALA A 83 7.96 -5.66 -11.93
N ASP A 84 7.56 -6.53 -11.00
CA ASP A 84 7.79 -6.45 -9.55
C ASP A 84 7.12 -5.26 -8.83
N LYS A 85 6.43 -4.36 -9.54
CA LYS A 85 5.66 -3.27 -8.92
C LYS A 85 4.45 -3.80 -8.18
N HIS A 86 4.14 -3.18 -7.05
CA HIS A 86 2.86 -3.34 -6.39
C HIS A 86 1.77 -2.56 -7.13
N ILE A 87 0.58 -3.15 -7.19
CA ILE A 87 -0.60 -2.54 -7.81
C ILE A 87 -1.82 -2.77 -6.95
N ALA A 88 -2.69 -1.77 -6.86
CA ALA A 88 -4.02 -1.90 -6.29
C ALA A 88 -5.06 -1.65 -7.38
N ILE A 89 -6.07 -2.49 -7.44
CA ILE A 89 -7.21 -2.34 -8.34
C ILE A 89 -8.44 -2.14 -7.48
N GLU A 90 -9.14 -1.03 -7.70
CA GLU A 90 -10.41 -0.77 -7.02
C GLU A 90 -11.51 -1.66 -7.62
N LYS A 91 -12.41 -2.17 -6.78
CA LYS A 91 -13.54 -3.02 -7.15
C LYS A 91 -14.83 -2.21 -7.17
N GLU A 92 -15.88 -2.72 -7.82
CA GLU A 92 -17.17 -2.00 -7.91
C GLU A 92 -17.80 -1.69 -6.55
N ASP A 93 -17.46 -2.45 -5.51
CA ASP A 93 -17.93 -2.23 -4.14
C ASP A 93 -17.08 -1.21 -3.35
N GLY A 94 -16.11 -0.56 -3.99
CA GLY A 94 -15.19 0.40 -3.38
C GLY A 94 -14.07 -0.25 -2.55
N THR A 95 -13.98 -1.59 -2.53
CA THR A 95 -12.85 -2.29 -1.91
C THR A 95 -11.71 -2.48 -2.89
N PHE A 96 -10.51 -2.81 -2.40
CA PHE A 96 -9.31 -2.90 -3.23
C PHE A 96 -8.80 -4.34 -3.32
N PHE A 97 -8.31 -4.72 -4.49
CA PHE A 97 -7.49 -5.91 -4.71
C PHE A 97 -6.03 -5.49 -4.86
N PHE A 98 -5.16 -5.97 -3.97
CA PHE A 98 -3.73 -5.69 -3.99
C PHE A 98 -2.97 -6.89 -4.53
N THR A 99 -2.03 -6.65 -5.43
CA THR A 99 -1.13 -7.69 -5.96
C THR A 99 0.16 -7.07 -6.47
N THR A 100 0.99 -7.88 -7.13
CA THR A 100 2.21 -7.48 -7.82
C THR A 100 2.13 -7.85 -9.29
N VAL A 101 2.83 -7.11 -10.13
CA VAL A 101 2.98 -7.44 -11.55
C VAL A 101 4.14 -8.43 -11.71
N ALA A 102 3.88 -9.58 -12.31
CA ALA A 102 4.88 -10.60 -12.59
C ALA A 102 5.67 -10.31 -13.89
N SER A 103 5.02 -9.70 -14.87
CA SER A 103 5.65 -9.29 -16.14
C SER A 103 4.78 -8.30 -16.90
N SER A 104 5.40 -7.53 -17.80
CA SER A 104 4.71 -6.57 -18.66
C SER A 104 5.06 -6.79 -20.13
N ALA A 105 4.10 -6.53 -21.01
CA ALA A 105 4.28 -6.49 -22.46
C ALA A 105 3.43 -5.36 -23.04
N ALA A 106 4.07 -4.21 -23.27
CA ALA A 106 3.37 -2.95 -23.58
C ALA A 106 2.29 -2.69 -22.52
N LYS A 107 1.04 -2.45 -22.94
CA LYS A 107 -0.10 -2.15 -22.04
C LYS A 107 -0.63 -3.35 -21.26
N VAL A 108 -0.13 -4.56 -21.53
CA VAL A 108 -0.65 -5.79 -20.92
C VAL A 108 0.30 -6.25 -19.83
N HIS A 109 -0.20 -6.27 -18.60
CA HIS A 109 0.55 -6.64 -17.40
C HIS A 109 -0.01 -7.93 -16.82
N THR A 110 0.85 -8.93 -16.62
CA THR A 110 0.48 -10.19 -15.96
C THR A 110 0.67 -10.04 -14.46
N LEU A 111 -0.37 -10.33 -13.69
CA LEU A 111 -0.37 -10.23 -12.23
C LEU A 111 0.04 -11.56 -11.59
N THR A 112 0.69 -11.49 -10.42
CA THR A 112 1.05 -12.67 -9.64
C THR A 112 -0.19 -13.41 -9.15
N ASP A 113 -1.18 -12.66 -8.65
CA ASP A 113 -2.45 -13.18 -8.15
C ASP A 113 -3.63 -12.68 -8.98
N ALA A 114 -4.69 -13.49 -9.03
CA ALA A 114 -5.97 -13.07 -9.59
C ALA A 114 -6.96 -12.78 -8.45
N PRO A 115 -7.84 -11.78 -8.61
CA PRO A 115 -8.99 -11.66 -7.74
C PRO A 115 -9.93 -12.87 -7.94
N PRO A 116 -10.84 -13.15 -7.00
CA PRO A 116 -11.87 -14.17 -7.18
C PRO A 116 -12.64 -13.99 -8.50
N ALA A 117 -13.03 -15.08 -9.16
CA ALA A 117 -13.62 -15.08 -10.50
C ALA A 117 -14.84 -14.15 -10.69
N ASP A 118 -15.64 -13.97 -9.64
CA ASP A 118 -16.84 -13.13 -9.64
C ASP A 118 -16.57 -11.67 -9.23
N THR A 119 -15.30 -11.29 -9.08
CA THR A 119 -14.94 -9.94 -8.66
C THR A 119 -15.09 -8.98 -9.83
N LYS A 120 -15.99 -8.02 -9.69
CA LYS A 120 -16.09 -6.90 -10.61
C LYS A 120 -15.09 -5.83 -10.24
N LEU A 121 -14.16 -5.57 -11.15
CA LEU A 121 -13.14 -4.54 -10.98
C LEU A 121 -13.66 -3.23 -11.57
N THR A 122 -13.44 -2.13 -10.84
CA THR A 122 -13.58 -0.78 -11.43
C THR A 122 -12.40 -0.48 -12.33
N GLY A 123 -12.60 0.50 -13.18
CA GLY A 123 -11.67 0.87 -14.21
C GLY A 123 -10.38 1.53 -13.74
N THR A 124 -10.00 1.60 -12.46
CA THR A 124 -8.74 2.29 -12.08
C THR A 124 -7.74 1.35 -11.42
N ALA A 125 -6.53 1.35 -11.96
CA ALA A 125 -5.36 0.73 -11.35
C ALA A 125 -4.45 1.81 -10.73
N PHE A 126 -3.98 1.55 -9.52
CA PHE A 126 -3.06 2.39 -8.77
C PHE A 126 -1.71 1.70 -8.68
N ILE A 127 -0.69 2.28 -9.30
CA ILE A 127 0.67 1.75 -9.35
C ILE A 127 1.47 2.40 -8.22
N PHE A 128 2.11 1.57 -7.38
CA PHE A 128 2.90 2.06 -6.26
C PHE A 128 4.37 2.31 -6.63
N CYS A 129 4.97 3.30 -5.99
CA CYS A 129 6.39 3.59 -6.12
C CYS A 129 7.26 2.48 -5.54
N ASP A 130 8.53 2.45 -5.95
CA ASP A 130 9.53 1.56 -5.35
C ASP A 130 9.94 2.03 -3.95
N THR A 131 10.62 1.14 -3.21
CA THR A 131 11.10 1.42 -1.85
C THR A 131 12.14 2.54 -1.76
N ASP A 132 12.85 2.81 -2.85
CA ASP A 132 13.89 3.84 -2.98
C ASP A 132 13.40 5.13 -3.68
N SER A 133 12.12 5.17 -4.07
CA SER A 133 11.51 6.36 -4.68
C SER A 133 11.46 7.53 -3.69
N GLU A 134 11.62 8.75 -4.20
CA GLU A 134 11.45 9.98 -3.43
C GLU A 134 10.00 10.17 -2.92
N LEU A 135 9.03 9.48 -3.54
CA LEU A 135 7.64 9.48 -3.08
C LEU A 135 7.46 8.63 -1.82
N ALA A 136 8.32 7.64 -1.59
CA ALA A 136 8.20 6.75 -0.45
C ALA A 136 8.50 7.51 0.85
N GLN A 137 7.73 7.21 1.90
CA GLN A 137 7.97 7.78 3.23
C GLN A 137 8.60 6.73 4.12
N THR A 138 9.72 7.06 4.78
CA THR A 138 10.48 6.08 5.56
C THR A 138 10.54 6.44 7.04
N ALA A 139 10.70 5.40 7.87
CA ALA A 139 11.05 5.52 9.28
C ALA A 139 12.02 4.41 9.67
N ALA A 140 13.09 4.79 10.38
CA ALA A 140 14.03 3.82 10.93
C ALA A 140 13.39 3.08 12.11
N LEU A 141 13.59 1.76 12.15
CA LEU A 141 13.16 0.88 13.22
C LEU A 141 14.39 0.34 13.94
N ALA A 142 14.46 0.55 15.25
CA ALA A 142 15.53 0.05 16.08
C ALA A 142 15.43 -1.47 16.28
N ALA A 143 16.59 -2.13 16.35
CA ALA A 143 16.71 -3.56 16.62
C ALA A 143 16.25 -3.92 18.04
N ASN A 144 15.80 -5.16 18.23
CA ASN A 144 15.49 -5.78 19.53
C ASN A 144 14.53 -4.96 20.41
N THR A 145 13.69 -4.12 19.81
CA THR A 145 12.76 -3.28 20.54
C THR A 145 11.43 -3.18 19.82
N GLU A 146 10.43 -2.76 20.60
CA GLU A 146 9.15 -2.33 20.08
C GLU A 146 9.27 -0.86 19.67
N ASN A 147 9.06 -0.63 18.38
CA ASN A 147 9.07 0.69 17.77
C ASN A 147 7.64 1.19 17.71
N GLU A 148 7.36 2.25 18.46
CA GLU A 148 6.13 3.01 18.36
C GLU A 148 6.37 4.24 17.51
N ILE A 149 5.67 4.29 16.37
CA ILE A 149 5.67 5.46 15.50
C ILE A 149 4.37 6.20 15.76
N GLU A 150 4.47 7.32 16.45
CA GLU A 150 3.34 8.20 16.75
C GLU A 150 3.64 9.62 16.29
N ALA A 151 2.65 10.28 15.70
CA ALA A 151 2.72 11.72 15.43
C ALA A 151 1.34 12.38 15.63
N PRO A 152 1.33 13.65 16.06
CA PRO A 152 0.09 14.40 16.15
C PRO A 152 -0.57 14.53 14.78
N ALA A 153 -1.87 14.78 14.79
CA ALA A 153 -2.67 14.88 13.58
C ALA A 153 -2.10 15.94 12.59
N PRO A 154 -2.17 15.69 11.27
CA PRO A 154 -2.90 14.60 10.61
C PRO A 154 -2.26 13.21 10.77
N GLY A 155 -1.01 13.10 11.20
CA GLY A 155 -0.33 11.81 11.42
C GLY A 155 1.08 11.80 10.84
N ARG A 156 1.81 10.70 11.02
CA ARG A 156 3.21 10.59 10.57
C ARG A 156 3.27 10.34 9.08
N PHE A 157 2.44 9.42 8.59
CA PHE A 157 2.39 9.03 7.20
C PHE A 157 1.06 9.43 6.60
N ILE A 158 1.09 10.09 5.46
CA ILE A 158 -0.11 10.64 4.82
C ILE A 158 -0.09 10.24 3.36
N ALA A 159 -1.21 9.76 2.84
CA ALA A 159 -1.35 9.45 1.43
C ALA A 159 -1.10 10.69 0.56
N ARG A 160 -0.47 10.51 -0.59
CA ARG A 160 -0.13 11.60 -1.51
C ARG A 160 -1.37 12.41 -1.91
N ASP A 161 -2.47 11.74 -2.21
CA ASP A 161 -3.73 12.36 -2.61
C ASP A 161 -4.95 11.71 -1.91
N PHE A 162 -6.12 12.30 -2.13
CA PHE A 162 -7.41 11.75 -1.71
C PHE A 162 -7.71 10.46 -2.48
N CYS A 163 -8.46 9.55 -1.85
CA CYS A 163 -8.79 8.21 -2.33
C CYS A 163 -7.59 7.24 -2.46
N PHE A 164 -6.35 7.70 -2.34
CA PHE A 164 -5.20 6.88 -2.64
C PHE A 164 -4.96 5.82 -1.54
N PRO A 165 -4.85 4.54 -1.91
CA PRO A 165 -4.38 3.51 -0.98
C PRO A 165 -2.90 3.70 -0.65
N LEU A 166 -2.45 3.01 0.39
CA LEU A 166 -1.05 2.94 0.82
C LEU A 166 -0.62 1.49 1.01
N ILE A 167 0.69 1.25 0.93
CA ILE A 167 1.27 -0.03 1.34
C ILE A 167 2.32 0.22 2.42
N ILE A 168 2.15 -0.44 3.57
CA ILE A 168 3.19 -0.57 4.58
C ILE A 168 4.11 -1.70 4.13
N HIS A 169 5.37 -1.38 3.88
CA HIS A 169 6.40 -2.31 3.44
C HIS A 169 7.57 -2.31 4.43
N ILE A 170 8.04 -3.50 4.81
CA ILE A 170 9.23 -3.67 5.63
C ILE A 170 10.09 -4.77 5.02
N THR A 171 11.31 -4.41 4.62
CA THR A 171 12.29 -5.37 4.13
C THR A 171 12.88 -6.20 5.28
N ASN A 172 12.71 -7.51 5.20
CA ASN A 172 13.16 -8.46 6.23
C ASN A 172 14.25 -9.37 5.70
N THR A 173 15.45 -8.86 5.45
CA THR A 173 16.52 -9.67 4.86
C THR A 173 16.93 -10.84 5.76
N THR A 174 17.07 -10.61 7.07
CA THR A 174 17.69 -11.58 8.00
C THR A 174 16.89 -11.86 9.26
N ASN A 175 15.95 -10.98 9.63
CA ASN A 175 15.21 -11.08 10.88
C ASN A 175 13.71 -10.93 10.63
N PRO A 176 12.88 -11.67 11.38
CA PRO A 176 11.43 -11.49 11.32
C PRO A 176 11.02 -10.14 11.90
N THR A 177 9.88 -9.64 11.44
CA THR A 177 9.20 -8.46 12.01
C THR A 177 7.80 -8.81 12.40
N THR A 178 7.28 -8.15 13.42
CA THR A 178 5.86 -8.24 13.74
C THR A 178 5.27 -6.86 13.73
N VAL A 179 4.39 -6.58 12.78
CA VAL A 179 3.48 -5.45 12.87
C VAL A 179 2.40 -5.84 13.87
N ARG A 180 2.35 -5.15 15.00
CA ARG A 180 1.39 -5.45 16.09
C ARG A 180 0.02 -4.83 15.82
N GLY A 181 0.00 -3.80 14.98
CA GLY A 181 -1.19 -3.12 14.53
C GLY A 181 -0.94 -1.61 14.48
N GLY A 182 -2.00 -0.89 14.15
CA GLY A 182 -1.99 0.56 14.09
C GLY A 182 -3.38 1.07 13.75
N THR A 183 -3.48 2.37 13.50
CA THR A 183 -4.75 2.98 13.11
C THR A 183 -4.56 3.74 11.80
N ALA A 184 -5.40 3.44 10.83
CA ALA A 184 -5.63 4.25 9.65
C ALA A 184 -6.76 5.23 9.95
N VAL A 185 -6.53 6.52 9.74
CA VAL A 185 -7.53 7.57 9.86
C VAL A 185 -7.81 8.11 8.47
N TYR A 186 -9.09 8.27 8.16
CA TYR A 186 -9.54 8.86 6.90
C TYR A 186 -10.12 10.23 7.20
N ILE A 187 -9.50 11.24 6.61
CA ILE A 187 -9.82 12.66 6.86
C ILE A 187 -10.40 13.29 5.60
N SER A 188 -11.43 14.10 5.78
CA SER A 188 -11.93 14.99 4.74
C SER A 188 -11.23 16.35 4.80
N ARG A 189 -11.51 17.20 3.80
CA ARG A 189 -10.97 18.56 3.70
C ARG A 189 -11.55 19.51 4.75
#